data_AF-A0AAE0C2G3-F1
#
_entry.id   AF-A0AAE0C2G3-F1
#
_cell.length_a   1.000
_cell.length_b   1.000
_cell.length_c   1.000
_cell.angle_alpha   90.00
_cell.angle_beta   90.00
_cell.angle_gamma   90.00
#
_symmetry.space_group_name_H-M   'P 1'
#
loop_
_entity.id
_entity.type
_entity.pdbx_description
1 polymer ?
#
loop_
_entity_poly.entity_id
_entity_poly.type
_entity_poly.pdbx_seq_one_letter_code
_entity_poly.pdbx_strand_id
1 'polypeptide(L)'
;MQGNGGAFGIDGSIFAAALIIHGSIFSNNIAEGDGGAFSFSSAGPISITGSTFSSNIASNGGAFQESGAAAVDIDNCSFVDNAAPEYSYSGKGNGGAFISNTNGDVNIVNTDFFNNTAGDDGGAFVTSSLRIFVYQSMFVGNAATGESYTSNGGVFVTKGRDVSVQISGSTFLGNSASEGEGGVFTTVYPAGVLLESSIFEDNHAEDVGVFKLDWGNSGIIVNISSCSFTGNRATTGAGGVFWKRLGADMYISDSLFANNSASRMGGVAYTGSNGHWVIRNSLFISNHARSYSGSGGVFSIDLGSVNYRADVNISASAFRGNTAAIKGGALFVLASPSALVMRIEGSAFDGNIAAGAGGALYTWQWGHIDISDTSFSGNQATLVNQPGVDLDLSYIPHSGGGGAIYADNAFAISTRNATFVANEAQGFGGAVLFTTDDEWNRNGVHAWDEARGIIHITGGSVSHNAAESRWYSFATLDLFLLSSLSLSL
;
A
#
# COMPACT_ATOMS: atom_id res chain seq x y z
N MET A 1 -13.14 -39.00 15.86
CA MET A 1 -12.90 -38.44 14.52
C MET A 1 -13.96 -37.38 14.33
N GLN A 2 -13.56 -36.14 14.08
CA GLN A 2 -14.52 -35.10 13.68
C GLN A 2 -15.00 -35.44 12.26
N GLY A 3 -16.28 -35.24 11.97
CA GLY A 3 -16.84 -35.51 10.64
C GLY A 3 -16.50 -34.39 9.67
N ASN A 4 -16.00 -34.74 8.48
CA ASN A 4 -15.73 -33.82 7.38
C ASN A 4 -16.84 -33.91 6.32
N GLY A 5 -17.12 -32.82 5.60
CA GLY A 5 -18.07 -32.81 4.49
C GLY A 5 -19.52 -33.02 4.92
N GLY A 6 -20.17 -31.96 5.43
CA GLY A 6 -21.51 -32.06 6.02
C GLY A 6 -22.62 -32.49 5.04
N ALA A 7 -22.46 -32.23 3.74
CA ALA A 7 -23.28 -32.82 2.69
C ALA A 7 -22.63 -34.07 2.09
N PHE A 8 -21.32 -33.99 1.80
CA PHE A 8 -20.59 -35.05 1.11
C PHE A 8 -19.09 -35.04 1.46
N GLY A 9 -18.56 -36.17 1.90
CA GLY A 9 -17.13 -36.34 2.17
C GLY A 9 -16.54 -37.49 1.36
N ILE A 10 -15.40 -37.25 0.70
CA ILE A 10 -14.57 -38.31 0.11
C ILE A 10 -13.25 -38.36 0.85
N ASP A 11 -13.08 -39.43 1.63
CA ASP A 11 -11.85 -39.73 2.36
C ASP A 11 -11.11 -40.90 1.69
N GLY A 12 -9.79 -40.75 1.59
CA GLY A 12 -8.86 -41.73 0.99
C GLY A 12 -8.18 -41.24 -0.28
N SER A 13 -6.96 -41.73 -0.52
CA SER A 13 -6.14 -41.51 -1.72
C SER A 13 -6.73 -42.21 -2.95
N ILE A 14 -7.93 -41.81 -3.32
CA ILE A 14 -8.52 -42.13 -4.60
C ILE A 14 -7.83 -41.18 -5.58
N PHE A 15 -7.13 -41.73 -6.58
CA PHE A 15 -6.81 -40.98 -7.79
C PHE A 15 -8.13 -40.66 -8.47
N ALA A 16 -8.82 -39.65 -7.96
CA ALA A 16 -10.14 -39.31 -8.43
C ALA A 16 -10.02 -38.69 -9.83
N ALA A 17 -10.87 -39.17 -10.73
CA ALA A 17 -11.25 -38.40 -11.90
C ALA A 17 -11.78 -37.03 -11.45
N ALA A 18 -11.80 -36.04 -12.36
CA ALA A 18 -12.22 -34.67 -12.05
C ALA A 18 -13.53 -34.62 -11.25
N LEU A 19 -13.59 -33.74 -10.24
CA LEU A 19 -14.83 -33.42 -9.55
C LEU A 19 -15.51 -32.27 -10.29
N ILE A 20 -16.77 -32.47 -10.68
CA ILE A 20 -17.56 -31.46 -11.40
C ILE A 20 -18.83 -31.18 -10.60
N ILE A 21 -19.01 -29.93 -10.21
CA ILE A 21 -20.22 -29.40 -9.58
C ILE A 21 -20.81 -28.36 -10.53
N HIS A 22 -22.09 -28.51 -10.89
CA HIS A 22 -22.74 -27.64 -11.87
C HIS A 22 -24.19 -27.37 -11.45
N GLY A 23 -24.57 -26.10 -11.32
CA GLY A 23 -25.96 -25.72 -11.07
C GLY A 23 -26.51 -26.18 -9.72
N SER A 24 -25.64 -26.37 -8.72
CA SER A 24 -25.98 -26.99 -7.44
C SER A 24 -26.14 -25.96 -6.32
N ILE A 25 -26.92 -26.30 -5.30
CA ILE A 25 -27.10 -25.50 -4.08
C ILE A 25 -26.68 -26.33 -2.87
N PHE A 26 -25.75 -25.80 -2.09
CA PHE A 26 -25.32 -26.35 -0.81
C PHE A 26 -25.59 -25.32 0.28
N SER A 27 -26.61 -25.56 1.08
CA SER A 27 -27.06 -24.60 2.08
C SER A 27 -27.17 -25.21 3.47
N ASN A 28 -26.69 -24.50 4.50
CA ASN A 28 -26.83 -24.90 5.91
C ASN A 28 -26.20 -26.26 6.24
N ASN A 29 -25.16 -26.66 5.51
CA ASN A 29 -24.44 -27.90 5.82
C ASN A 29 -23.39 -27.61 6.90
N ILE A 30 -23.28 -28.51 7.87
CA ILE A 30 -22.41 -28.34 9.03
C ILE A 30 -21.50 -29.55 9.17
N ALA A 31 -20.20 -29.30 9.28
CA ALA A 31 -19.20 -30.30 9.63
C ALA A 31 -18.47 -29.87 10.91
N GLU A 32 -18.16 -30.83 11.80
CA GLU A 32 -17.30 -30.52 12.95
C GLU A 32 -15.83 -30.37 12.52
N GLY A 33 -15.42 -31.10 11.48
CA GLY A 33 -14.09 -31.01 10.88
C GLY A 33 -14.06 -30.04 9.72
N ASP A 34 -13.57 -30.47 8.57
CA ASP A 34 -13.36 -29.62 7.40
C ASP A 34 -14.53 -29.70 6.39
N GLY A 35 -14.79 -28.59 5.69
CA GLY A 35 -15.72 -28.54 4.58
C GLY A 35 -17.19 -28.67 4.99
N GLY A 36 -17.89 -27.56 5.22
CA GLY A 36 -19.27 -27.62 5.73
C GLY A 36 -20.22 -28.30 4.77
N ALA A 37 -20.10 -28.02 3.46
CA ALA A 37 -20.75 -28.76 2.40
C ALA A 37 -19.93 -30.00 2.00
N PHE A 38 -18.67 -29.83 1.59
CA PHE A 38 -17.85 -30.97 1.17
C PHE A 38 -16.38 -30.88 1.55
N SER A 39 -15.78 -32.04 1.79
CA SER A 39 -14.34 -32.19 2.01
C SER A 39 -13.79 -33.29 1.12
N PHE A 40 -12.65 -33.03 0.51
CA PHE A 40 -12.07 -33.90 -0.51
C PHE A 40 -10.55 -34.02 -0.39
N SER A 41 -10.02 -35.22 -0.57
CA SER A 41 -8.58 -35.47 -0.82
C SER A 41 -8.37 -36.01 -2.25
N SER A 42 -7.88 -35.18 -3.19
CA SER A 42 -7.86 -35.47 -4.64
C SER A 42 -6.48 -35.47 -5.25
N ALA A 43 -6.37 -36.09 -6.42
CA ALA A 43 -5.29 -35.85 -7.39
C ALA A 43 -5.81 -35.30 -8.74
N GLY A 44 -7.14 -35.20 -8.94
CA GLY A 44 -7.77 -34.65 -10.16
C GLY A 44 -8.19 -33.19 -10.00
N PRO A 45 -8.56 -32.49 -11.10
CA PRO A 45 -9.04 -31.10 -11.02
C PRO A 45 -10.45 -31.01 -10.45
N ILE A 46 -10.78 -29.88 -9.84
CA ILE A 46 -12.11 -29.53 -9.32
C ILE A 46 -12.66 -28.40 -10.17
N SER A 47 -13.89 -28.56 -10.69
CA SER A 47 -14.61 -27.52 -11.41
C SER A 47 -15.98 -27.30 -10.78
N ILE A 48 -16.26 -26.05 -10.40
CA ILE A 48 -17.51 -25.61 -9.78
C ILE A 48 -18.09 -24.51 -10.64
N THR A 49 -19.30 -24.73 -11.17
CA THR A 49 -19.93 -23.81 -12.12
C THR A 49 -21.38 -23.53 -11.75
N GLY A 50 -21.82 -22.27 -11.84
CA GLY A 50 -23.25 -21.94 -11.69
C GLY A 50 -23.86 -22.34 -10.35
N SER A 51 -23.06 -22.43 -9.28
CA SER A 51 -23.47 -23.07 -8.02
C SER A 51 -23.47 -22.10 -6.85
N THR A 52 -24.27 -22.41 -5.82
CA THR A 52 -24.41 -21.58 -4.62
C THR A 52 -24.04 -22.36 -3.36
N PHE A 53 -23.22 -21.74 -2.52
CA PHE A 53 -22.84 -22.21 -1.19
C PHE A 53 -23.27 -21.18 -0.17
N SER A 54 -24.27 -21.49 0.64
CA SER A 54 -24.83 -20.52 1.59
C SER A 54 -24.89 -21.04 3.03
N SER A 55 -24.40 -20.26 3.99
CA SER A 55 -24.55 -20.56 5.41
C SER A 55 -23.99 -21.93 5.81
N ASN A 56 -22.96 -22.41 5.11
CA ASN A 56 -22.27 -23.65 5.47
C ASN A 56 -21.23 -23.36 6.55
N ILE A 57 -21.06 -24.28 7.48
CA ILE A 57 -20.19 -24.11 8.65
C ILE A 57 -19.27 -25.32 8.82
N ALA A 58 -17.98 -25.07 8.99
CA ALA A 58 -16.99 -26.09 9.33
C ALA A 58 -15.89 -25.49 10.21
N SER A 59 -15.04 -26.33 10.82
CA SER A 59 -13.83 -25.84 11.49
C SER A 59 -12.83 -25.24 10.50
N ASN A 60 -12.79 -25.69 9.25
CA ASN A 60 -12.03 -25.07 8.17
C ASN A 60 -12.77 -25.22 6.84
N GLY A 61 -12.72 -24.20 5.98
CA GLY A 61 -13.40 -24.23 4.70
C GLY A 61 -14.91 -24.28 4.89
N GLY A 62 -15.52 -23.18 5.35
CA GLY A 62 -16.92 -23.18 5.80
C GLY A 62 -17.91 -23.79 4.79
N ALA A 63 -17.72 -23.53 3.49
CA ALA A 63 -18.38 -24.26 2.42
C ALA A 63 -17.63 -25.53 2.03
N PHE A 64 -16.35 -25.45 1.65
CA PHE A 64 -15.62 -26.64 1.27
C PHE A 64 -14.13 -26.60 1.59
N GLN A 65 -13.54 -27.80 1.65
CA GLN A 65 -12.11 -27.96 1.76
C GLN A 65 -11.63 -29.00 0.75
N GLU A 66 -10.50 -28.73 0.12
CA GLU A 66 -9.79 -29.71 -0.69
C GLU A 66 -8.30 -29.78 -0.34
N SER A 67 -7.74 -30.98 -0.53
CA SER A 67 -6.31 -31.23 -0.46
C SER A 67 -5.82 -32.01 -1.67
N GLY A 68 -4.85 -31.45 -2.40
CA GLY A 68 -4.10 -32.12 -3.45
C GLY A 68 -4.69 -32.05 -4.86
N ALA A 69 -5.79 -31.32 -5.09
CA ALA A 69 -6.38 -31.20 -6.42
C ALA A 69 -5.36 -30.74 -7.48
N ALA A 70 -5.55 -31.17 -8.73
CA ALA A 70 -4.68 -30.78 -9.84
C ALA A 70 -4.86 -29.31 -10.24
N ALA A 71 -6.05 -28.74 -10.02
CA ALA A 71 -6.42 -27.34 -10.16
C ALA A 71 -7.81 -27.14 -9.52
N VAL A 72 -8.17 -25.89 -9.21
CA VAL A 72 -9.50 -25.52 -8.74
C VAL A 72 -10.05 -24.38 -9.59
N ASP A 73 -11.13 -24.66 -10.33
CA ASP A 73 -11.83 -23.70 -11.17
C ASP A 73 -13.22 -23.41 -10.61
N ILE A 74 -13.47 -22.14 -10.28
CA ILE A 74 -14.75 -21.66 -9.74
C ILE A 74 -15.26 -20.56 -10.69
N ASP A 75 -16.37 -20.83 -11.36
CA ASP A 75 -16.95 -19.92 -12.35
C ASP A 75 -18.45 -19.69 -12.13
N ASN A 76 -18.88 -18.42 -12.18
CA ASN A 76 -20.28 -18.05 -12.06
C ASN A 76 -20.95 -18.63 -10.81
N CYS A 77 -20.26 -18.57 -9.67
CA CYS A 77 -20.71 -19.13 -8.39
C CYS A 77 -21.04 -18.05 -7.36
N SER A 78 -21.68 -18.44 -6.26
CA SER A 78 -21.95 -17.55 -5.13
C SER A 78 -21.67 -18.25 -3.79
N PHE A 79 -20.84 -17.63 -2.95
CA PHE A 79 -20.51 -18.06 -1.60
C PHE A 79 -21.01 -17.01 -0.61
N VAL A 80 -22.05 -17.33 0.15
CA VAL A 80 -22.78 -16.38 0.99
C VAL A 80 -22.83 -16.85 2.44
N ASP A 81 -22.43 -16.01 3.37
CA ASP A 81 -22.53 -16.26 4.82
C ASP A 81 -21.90 -17.61 5.26
N ASN A 82 -20.90 -18.14 4.54
CA ASN A 82 -20.20 -19.35 4.98
C ASN A 82 -19.22 -19.00 6.09
N ALA A 83 -19.06 -19.90 7.05
CA ALA A 83 -18.27 -19.62 8.24
C ALA A 83 -17.29 -20.75 8.60
N ALA A 84 -16.07 -20.35 8.94
CA ALA A 84 -15.09 -21.17 9.61
C ALA A 84 -14.75 -20.56 10.99
N PRO A 85 -15.63 -20.68 11.99
CA PRO A 85 -15.43 -20.03 13.28
C PRO A 85 -14.27 -20.64 14.07
N GLU A 86 -13.68 -19.83 14.96
CA GLU A 86 -12.68 -20.31 15.92
C GLU A 86 -13.34 -21.22 16.96
N TYR A 87 -12.80 -22.43 17.13
CA TYR A 87 -13.21 -23.36 18.17
C TYR A 87 -12.00 -23.73 19.02
N SER A 88 -12.20 -23.79 20.33
CA SER A 88 -11.14 -24.07 21.31
C SER A 88 -10.44 -25.43 21.13
N TYR A 89 -11.01 -26.35 20.35
CA TYR A 89 -10.51 -27.72 20.19
C TYR A 89 -10.14 -28.13 18.74
N SER A 90 -10.51 -27.36 17.72
CA SER A 90 -10.25 -27.71 16.30
C SER A 90 -9.41 -26.69 15.53
N GLY A 91 -8.95 -25.62 16.21
CA GLY A 91 -8.06 -24.62 15.64
C GLY A 91 -8.80 -23.30 15.40
N LYS A 92 -8.07 -22.35 14.81
CA LYS A 92 -8.51 -20.95 14.76
C LYS A 92 -9.55 -20.63 13.69
N GLY A 93 -9.89 -21.57 12.79
CA GLY A 93 -10.91 -21.35 11.77
C GLY A 93 -10.39 -20.63 10.51
N ASN A 94 -10.06 -21.39 9.46
CA ASN A 94 -9.49 -20.83 8.23
C ASN A 94 -10.44 -20.97 7.03
N GLY A 95 -10.45 -19.99 6.13
CA GLY A 95 -11.18 -20.04 4.87
C GLY A 95 -12.70 -20.07 5.08
N GLY A 96 -13.31 -18.91 5.31
CA GLY A 96 -14.73 -18.84 5.66
C GLY A 96 -15.66 -19.46 4.60
N ALA A 97 -15.32 -19.31 3.32
CA ALA A 97 -15.91 -20.08 2.24
C ALA A 97 -15.11 -21.36 1.96
N PHE A 98 -13.82 -21.29 1.63
CA PHE A 98 -13.10 -22.51 1.27
C PHE A 98 -11.61 -22.55 1.58
N ILE A 99 -11.06 -23.76 1.62
CA ILE A 99 -9.62 -24.00 1.62
C ILE A 99 -9.23 -24.83 0.41
N SER A 100 -8.18 -24.39 -0.28
CA SER A 100 -7.59 -25.11 -1.41
C SER A 100 -6.11 -25.37 -1.21
N ASN A 101 -5.73 -26.62 -0.98
CA ASN A 101 -4.33 -27.06 -0.99
C ASN A 101 -3.95 -27.72 -2.33
N THR A 102 -4.42 -27.15 -3.43
CA THR A 102 -4.15 -27.63 -4.79
C THR A 102 -2.66 -27.53 -5.13
N ASN A 103 -2.20 -28.46 -5.98
CA ASN A 103 -0.88 -28.41 -6.60
C ASN A 103 -0.85 -27.56 -7.89
N GLY A 104 -2.02 -27.12 -8.37
CA GLY A 104 -2.16 -26.29 -9.56
C GLY A 104 -2.67 -24.89 -9.24
N ASP A 105 -3.44 -24.34 -10.17
CA ASP A 105 -3.95 -22.98 -10.09
C ASP A 105 -5.29 -22.94 -9.36
N VAL A 106 -5.57 -21.78 -8.75
CA VAL A 106 -6.91 -21.42 -8.29
C VAL A 106 -7.45 -20.32 -9.22
N ASN A 107 -8.48 -20.64 -9.99
CA ASN A 107 -9.17 -19.72 -10.88
C ASN A 107 -10.55 -19.38 -10.32
N ILE A 108 -10.80 -18.10 -10.06
CA ILE A 108 -12.07 -17.56 -9.60
C ILE A 108 -12.56 -16.54 -10.62
N VAL A 109 -13.67 -16.85 -11.27
CA VAL A 109 -14.19 -16.05 -12.38
C VAL A 109 -15.68 -15.79 -12.17
N ASN A 110 -16.14 -14.55 -12.39
CA ASN A 110 -17.56 -14.18 -12.28
C ASN A 110 -18.23 -14.68 -10.99
N THR A 111 -17.50 -14.68 -9.87
CA THR A 111 -17.97 -15.33 -8.65
C THR A 111 -18.09 -14.32 -7.52
N ASP A 112 -19.15 -14.49 -6.73
CA ASP A 112 -19.46 -13.60 -5.62
C ASP A 112 -19.16 -14.27 -4.27
N PHE A 113 -18.51 -13.53 -3.39
CA PHE A 113 -18.24 -13.90 -2.00
C PHE A 113 -18.80 -12.82 -1.08
N PHE A 114 -19.91 -13.14 -0.41
CA PHE A 114 -20.63 -12.24 0.48
C PHE A 114 -20.56 -12.72 1.93
N ASN A 115 -20.06 -11.85 2.81
CA ASN A 115 -20.12 -12.02 4.27
C ASN A 115 -19.56 -13.37 4.76
N ASN A 116 -18.58 -13.94 4.07
CA ASN A 116 -17.95 -15.16 4.55
C ASN A 116 -17.01 -14.79 5.70
N THR A 117 -16.98 -15.62 6.73
CA THR A 117 -16.24 -15.31 7.97
C THR A 117 -15.32 -16.45 8.36
N ALA A 118 -14.08 -16.11 8.74
CA ALA A 118 -13.10 -17.03 9.27
C ALA A 118 -12.61 -16.53 10.62
N GLY A 119 -12.34 -17.44 11.56
CA GLY A 119 -11.77 -17.09 12.85
C GLY A 119 -10.28 -16.72 12.81
N ASP A 120 -9.55 -16.93 11.70
CA ASP A 120 -8.12 -16.61 11.59
C ASP A 120 -7.75 -16.10 10.19
N ASP A 121 -7.47 -16.99 9.23
CA ASP A 121 -7.01 -16.61 7.90
C ASP A 121 -8.14 -16.68 6.86
N GLY A 122 -8.21 -15.66 6.00
CA GLY A 122 -8.99 -15.68 4.77
C GLY A 122 -10.49 -15.74 5.00
N GLY A 123 -11.11 -14.58 5.25
CA GLY A 123 -12.57 -14.50 5.46
C GLY A 123 -13.38 -15.17 4.36
N ALA A 124 -12.90 -15.14 3.11
CA ALA A 124 -13.41 -15.97 2.02
C ALA A 124 -12.61 -17.26 1.86
N PHE A 125 -11.31 -17.21 1.58
CA PHE A 125 -10.57 -18.44 1.28
C PHE A 125 -9.10 -18.44 1.67
N VAL A 126 -8.56 -19.64 1.85
CA VAL A 126 -7.12 -19.85 2.05
C VAL A 126 -6.61 -20.81 0.99
N THR A 127 -5.44 -20.54 0.42
CA THR A 127 -4.84 -21.45 -0.55
C THR A 127 -3.32 -21.60 -0.40
N SER A 128 -2.81 -22.79 -0.74
CA SER A 128 -1.38 -23.03 -0.94
C SER A 128 -0.96 -22.97 -2.42
N SER A 129 -1.89 -22.66 -3.33
CA SER A 129 -1.60 -22.52 -4.75
C SER A 129 -0.52 -21.46 -5.00
N LEU A 130 0.30 -21.71 -6.02
CA LEU A 130 1.34 -20.78 -6.45
C LEU A 130 0.81 -19.72 -7.44
N ARG A 131 -0.37 -19.94 -8.03
CA ARG A 131 -0.98 -19.00 -8.98
C ARG A 131 -2.46 -18.86 -8.71
N ILE A 132 -2.86 -17.64 -8.39
CA ILE A 132 -4.22 -17.28 -8.07
C ILE A 132 -4.68 -16.26 -9.10
N PHE A 133 -5.82 -16.55 -9.72
CA PHE A 133 -6.45 -15.70 -10.71
C PHE A 133 -7.86 -15.35 -10.24
N VAL A 134 -8.14 -14.05 -10.10
CA VAL A 134 -9.44 -13.52 -9.68
C VAL A 134 -9.92 -12.53 -10.74
N TYR A 135 -10.97 -12.90 -11.46
CA TYR A 135 -11.48 -12.13 -12.58
C TYR A 135 -12.97 -11.84 -12.43
N GLN A 136 -13.35 -10.58 -12.66
CA GLN A 136 -14.75 -10.16 -12.75
C GLN A 136 -15.59 -10.61 -11.54
N SER A 137 -14.99 -10.62 -10.36
CA SER A 137 -15.57 -11.22 -9.15
C SER A 137 -15.81 -10.16 -8.07
N MET A 138 -16.75 -10.44 -7.16
CA MET A 138 -17.09 -9.55 -6.06
C MET A 138 -16.79 -10.18 -4.71
N PHE A 139 -16.15 -9.43 -3.83
CA PHE A 139 -15.87 -9.80 -2.44
C PHE A 139 -16.37 -8.69 -1.53
N VAL A 140 -17.49 -8.91 -0.85
CA VAL A 140 -18.12 -7.89 -0.01
C VAL A 140 -18.34 -8.41 1.41
N GLY A 141 -17.86 -7.65 2.39
CA GLY A 141 -18.09 -7.93 3.80
C GLY A 141 -17.43 -9.21 4.32
N ASN A 142 -16.45 -9.78 3.61
CA ASN A 142 -15.74 -10.95 4.09
C ASN A 142 -14.80 -10.56 5.23
N ALA A 143 -14.72 -11.40 6.26
CA ALA A 143 -14.01 -11.05 7.48
C ALA A 143 -13.18 -12.18 8.07
N ALA A 144 -11.93 -11.86 8.38
CA ALA A 144 -11.11 -12.58 9.35
C ALA A 144 -11.31 -11.95 10.73
N THR A 145 -11.96 -12.67 11.65
CA THR A 145 -12.44 -12.13 12.93
C THR A 145 -11.58 -12.49 14.12
N GLY A 146 -10.51 -13.26 13.93
CA GLY A 146 -9.61 -13.67 15.01
C GLY A 146 -8.95 -12.51 15.73
N GLU A 147 -8.86 -12.64 17.04
CA GLU A 147 -8.09 -11.75 17.94
C GLU A 147 -6.63 -12.22 18.06
N SER A 148 -6.09 -12.79 16.98
CA SER A 148 -4.69 -13.16 16.93
C SER A 148 -4.00 -12.27 15.91
N TYR A 149 -2.86 -11.70 16.29
CA TYR A 149 -1.91 -10.97 15.43
C TYR A 149 -1.43 -11.76 14.18
N THR A 150 -1.95 -12.97 13.96
CA THR A 150 -1.69 -13.82 12.80
C THR A 150 -2.88 -13.91 11.86
N SER A 151 -4.01 -13.22 12.11
CA SER A 151 -5.20 -13.31 11.26
C SER A 151 -4.92 -12.63 9.93
N ASN A 152 -4.61 -13.37 8.87
CA ASN A 152 -4.20 -12.76 7.61
C ASN A 152 -5.38 -12.65 6.65
N GLY A 153 -5.44 -11.58 5.85
CA GLY A 153 -6.36 -11.43 4.71
C GLY A 153 -7.85 -11.45 5.05
N GLY A 154 -8.52 -10.30 5.03
CA GLY A 154 -9.98 -10.23 5.20
C GLY A 154 -10.77 -10.97 4.13
N VAL A 155 -10.16 -11.21 2.96
CA VAL A 155 -10.68 -12.08 1.90
C VAL A 155 -9.86 -13.36 1.79
N PHE A 156 -8.56 -13.26 1.49
CA PHE A 156 -7.76 -14.45 1.26
C PHE A 156 -6.31 -14.41 1.70
N VAL A 157 -5.75 -15.60 1.90
CA VAL A 157 -4.36 -15.80 2.28
C VAL A 157 -3.72 -16.84 1.41
N THR A 158 -2.49 -16.58 0.98
CA THR A 158 -1.67 -17.56 0.26
C THR A 158 -0.53 -18.06 1.13
N LYS A 159 -0.44 -19.37 1.35
CA LYS A 159 0.58 -20.04 2.19
C LYS A 159 1.75 -20.66 1.39
N GLY A 160 1.71 -20.57 0.07
CA GLY A 160 2.77 -21.07 -0.83
C GLY A 160 4.06 -20.24 -0.81
N ARG A 161 5.11 -20.72 -1.48
CA ARG A 161 6.34 -19.94 -1.77
C ARG A 161 6.36 -19.54 -3.23
N ASP A 162 6.79 -18.32 -3.52
CA ASP A 162 6.86 -17.72 -4.86
C ASP A 162 5.46 -17.60 -5.51
N VAL A 163 4.49 -17.10 -4.72
CA VAL A 163 3.09 -17.00 -5.14
C VAL A 163 2.86 -15.80 -6.06
N SER A 164 2.14 -16.03 -7.17
CA SER A 164 1.65 -15.00 -8.06
C SER A 164 0.15 -14.78 -7.89
N VAL A 165 -0.24 -13.53 -7.71
CA VAL A 165 -1.65 -13.11 -7.58
C VAL A 165 -1.99 -12.19 -8.75
N GLN A 166 -3.06 -12.53 -9.49
CA GLN A 166 -3.61 -11.69 -10.56
C GLN A 166 -5.07 -11.39 -10.29
N ILE A 167 -5.41 -10.11 -10.23
CA ILE A 167 -6.75 -9.63 -9.97
C ILE A 167 -7.12 -8.65 -11.08
N SER A 168 -8.19 -8.95 -11.82
CA SER A 168 -8.67 -8.06 -12.88
C SER A 168 -10.19 -7.88 -12.86
N GLY A 169 -10.65 -6.65 -13.10
CA GLY A 169 -12.08 -6.34 -13.21
C GLY A 169 -12.90 -6.68 -11.98
N SER A 170 -12.29 -6.76 -10.79
CA SER A 170 -12.92 -7.28 -9.57
C SER A 170 -13.16 -6.19 -8.53
N THR A 171 -14.10 -6.42 -7.61
CA THR A 171 -14.48 -5.47 -6.56
C THR A 171 -14.32 -6.08 -5.17
N PHE A 172 -13.66 -5.34 -4.27
CA PHE A 172 -13.44 -5.68 -2.87
C PHE A 172 -13.98 -4.55 -1.99
N LEU A 173 -15.13 -4.78 -1.36
CA LEU A 173 -15.84 -3.76 -0.59
C LEU A 173 -16.01 -4.18 0.87
N GLY A 174 -15.53 -3.36 1.81
CA GLY A 174 -15.80 -3.54 3.24
C GLY A 174 -15.28 -4.86 3.80
N ASN A 175 -14.21 -5.44 3.22
CA ASN A 175 -13.59 -6.64 3.77
C ASN A 175 -12.66 -6.28 4.92
N SER A 176 -12.55 -7.15 5.92
CA SER A 176 -11.84 -6.81 7.16
C SER A 176 -11.00 -7.92 7.76
N ALA A 177 -9.85 -7.57 8.33
CA ALA A 177 -9.07 -8.45 9.20
C ALA A 177 -8.84 -7.76 10.56
N SER A 178 -9.54 -8.21 11.60
CA SER A 178 -9.77 -7.44 12.84
C SER A 178 -8.48 -7.10 13.61
N GLU A 179 -7.55 -8.04 13.72
CA GLU A 179 -6.18 -7.85 14.23
C GLU A 179 -5.13 -8.24 13.19
N GLY A 180 -5.53 -8.11 11.92
CA GLY A 180 -4.88 -8.79 10.83
C GLY A 180 -3.93 -7.95 10.00
N GLU A 181 -3.23 -8.66 9.13
CA GLU A 181 -2.14 -8.07 8.35
C GLU A 181 -2.60 -7.40 7.05
N GLY A 182 -3.75 -7.79 6.48
CA GLY A 182 -4.25 -7.30 5.19
C GLY A 182 -5.78 -7.32 5.10
N GLY A 183 -6.42 -6.20 4.78
CA GLY A 183 -7.90 -6.11 4.75
C GLY A 183 -8.55 -6.89 3.61
N VAL A 184 -7.79 -7.18 2.55
CA VAL A 184 -8.20 -8.06 1.45
C VAL A 184 -7.33 -9.29 1.41
N PHE A 185 -6.02 -9.15 1.18
CA PHE A 185 -5.16 -10.33 1.08
C PHE A 185 -3.76 -10.18 1.63
N THR A 186 -3.20 -11.31 2.05
CA THR A 186 -1.80 -11.41 2.45
C THR A 186 -1.12 -12.51 1.65
N THR A 187 0.05 -12.21 1.13
CA THR A 187 0.91 -13.19 0.47
C THR A 187 2.26 -13.30 1.18
N VAL A 188 2.57 -14.53 1.61
CA VAL A 188 3.87 -14.88 2.16
C VAL A 188 4.76 -15.37 1.01
N TYR A 189 5.99 -14.87 0.92
CA TYR A 189 6.94 -15.16 -0.16
C TYR A 189 6.34 -14.92 -1.58
N PRO A 190 5.87 -13.71 -1.91
CA PRO A 190 5.33 -13.44 -3.25
C PRO A 190 6.40 -13.56 -4.34
N ALA A 191 5.98 -13.97 -5.54
CA ALA A 191 6.72 -13.81 -6.78
C ALA A 191 6.27 -12.55 -7.55
N GLY A 192 5.00 -12.15 -7.42
CA GLY A 192 4.48 -10.95 -8.08
C GLY A 192 3.00 -10.74 -7.86
N VAL A 193 2.56 -9.49 -8.02
CA VAL A 193 1.15 -9.08 -7.94
C VAL A 193 0.80 -8.25 -9.16
N LEU A 194 -0.29 -8.60 -9.82
CA LEU A 194 -0.89 -7.83 -10.91
C LEU A 194 -2.33 -7.46 -10.53
N LEU A 195 -2.58 -6.17 -10.38
CA LEU A 195 -3.92 -5.61 -10.15
C LEU A 195 -4.30 -4.73 -11.35
N GLU A 196 -5.40 -5.05 -11.99
CA GLU A 196 -5.87 -4.32 -13.17
C GLU A 196 -7.35 -4.00 -13.08
N SER A 197 -7.75 -2.76 -13.39
CA SER A 197 -9.17 -2.39 -13.56
C SER A 197 -10.07 -2.80 -12.38
N SER A 198 -9.54 -2.76 -11.16
CA SER A 198 -10.21 -3.32 -9.96
C SER A 198 -10.46 -2.25 -8.90
N ILE A 199 -11.48 -2.48 -8.07
CA ILE A 199 -11.94 -1.54 -7.04
C ILE A 199 -11.71 -2.14 -5.66
N PHE A 200 -11.11 -1.36 -4.77
CA PHE A 200 -10.87 -1.68 -3.36
C PHE A 200 -11.41 -0.55 -2.50
N GLU A 201 -12.57 -0.76 -1.89
CA GLU A 201 -13.29 0.27 -1.15
C GLU A 201 -13.55 -0.15 0.30
N ASP A 202 -13.27 0.77 1.23
CA ASP A 202 -13.55 0.62 2.67
C ASP A 202 -13.02 -0.68 3.29
N ASN A 203 -11.94 -1.25 2.75
CA ASN A 203 -11.30 -2.42 3.34
C ASN A 203 -10.44 -2.01 4.54
N HIS A 204 -10.41 -2.85 5.56
CA HIS A 204 -9.81 -2.51 6.84
C HIS A 204 -8.98 -3.66 7.44
N ALA A 205 -7.79 -3.34 7.94
CA ALA A 205 -7.10 -4.25 8.85
C ALA A 205 -6.33 -3.48 9.92
N GLU A 206 -5.69 -4.22 10.83
CA GLU A 206 -4.80 -3.61 11.80
C GLU A 206 -3.52 -3.08 11.14
N ASP A 207 -2.85 -3.88 10.29
CA ASP A 207 -1.57 -3.53 9.68
C ASP A 207 -1.74 -2.80 8.33
N VAL A 208 -2.49 -3.40 7.38
CA VAL A 208 -2.61 -2.90 5.99
C VAL A 208 -4.04 -2.98 5.48
N GLY A 209 -4.62 -1.88 5.01
CA GLY A 209 -6.05 -1.85 4.66
C GLY A 209 -6.43 -2.70 3.44
N VAL A 210 -5.51 -2.98 2.51
CA VAL A 210 -5.81 -3.85 1.35
C VAL A 210 -4.91 -5.06 1.28
N PHE A 211 -3.61 -4.92 0.97
CA PHE A 211 -2.76 -6.09 0.78
C PHE A 211 -1.34 -5.96 1.32
N LYS A 212 -0.85 -7.06 1.90
CA LYS A 212 0.51 -7.14 2.44
C LYS A 212 1.33 -8.20 1.71
N LEU A 213 2.55 -7.80 1.34
CA LEU A 213 3.54 -8.65 0.68
C LEU A 213 4.74 -8.87 1.60
N ASP A 214 4.85 -10.12 2.06
CA ASP A 214 5.65 -10.43 3.23
C ASP A 214 6.72 -11.47 2.92
N TRP A 215 7.91 -11.32 3.53
CA TRP A 215 9.06 -12.25 3.39
C TRP A 215 9.55 -12.49 1.95
N GLY A 216 9.19 -11.64 1.01
CA GLY A 216 9.55 -11.77 -0.41
C GLY A 216 11.05 -11.77 -0.72
N ASN A 217 11.44 -12.45 -1.80
CA ASN A 217 12.81 -12.43 -2.32
C ASN A 217 13.05 -11.16 -3.19
N SER A 218 14.30 -10.91 -3.60
CA SER A 218 14.60 -9.86 -4.59
C SER A 218 13.96 -10.18 -5.95
N GLY A 219 13.44 -9.16 -6.65
CA GLY A 219 12.93 -9.30 -8.03
C GLY A 219 11.41 -9.45 -8.16
N ILE A 220 10.67 -9.24 -7.07
CA ILE A 220 9.20 -9.19 -7.11
C ILE A 220 8.76 -8.00 -7.96
N ILE A 221 7.66 -8.14 -8.69
CA ILE A 221 7.03 -7.04 -9.41
C ILE A 221 5.61 -6.86 -8.89
N VAL A 222 5.28 -5.64 -8.48
CA VAL A 222 3.92 -5.22 -8.17
C VAL A 222 3.47 -4.26 -9.26
N ASN A 223 2.46 -4.65 -10.03
CA ASN A 223 1.88 -3.82 -11.08
C ASN A 223 0.42 -3.51 -10.73
N ILE A 224 0.10 -2.23 -10.66
CA ILE A 224 -1.22 -1.69 -10.36
C ILE A 224 -1.59 -0.75 -11.50
N SER A 225 -2.63 -1.10 -12.26
CA SER A 225 -3.08 -0.28 -13.39
C SER A 225 -4.59 -0.11 -13.42
N SER A 226 -5.05 1.10 -13.69
CA SER A 226 -6.50 1.40 -13.79
C SER A 226 -7.31 1.00 -12.55
N CYS A 227 -6.70 1.02 -11.36
CA CYS A 227 -7.35 0.59 -10.12
C CYS A 227 -7.84 1.78 -9.29
N SER A 228 -8.84 1.54 -8.44
CA SER A 228 -9.33 2.52 -7.46
C SER A 228 -9.20 1.95 -6.05
N PHE A 229 -8.54 2.68 -5.17
CA PHE A 229 -8.39 2.39 -3.74
C PHE A 229 -9.00 3.54 -2.95
N THR A 230 -10.20 3.36 -2.41
CA THR A 230 -10.93 4.43 -1.72
C THR A 230 -11.30 4.05 -0.29
N GLY A 231 -11.03 4.94 0.66
CA GLY A 231 -11.52 4.78 2.03
C GLY A 231 -10.88 3.64 2.83
N ASN A 232 -9.84 2.96 2.31
CA ASN A 232 -9.20 1.83 2.98
C ASN A 232 -8.39 2.29 4.20
N ARG A 233 -8.35 1.47 5.26
CA ARG A 233 -7.85 1.89 6.57
C ARG A 233 -6.94 0.85 7.24
N ALA A 234 -5.86 1.33 7.85
CA ALA A 234 -5.02 0.57 8.78
C ALA A 234 -4.98 1.21 10.18
N THR A 235 -5.08 0.41 11.24
CA THR A 235 -5.12 0.88 12.64
C THR A 235 -3.73 1.20 13.21
N THR A 236 -2.73 0.35 13.00
CA THR A 236 -1.40 0.49 13.62
C THR A 236 -0.25 0.44 12.61
N GLY A 237 -0.42 -0.28 11.49
CA GLY A 237 0.65 -0.55 10.53
C GLY A 237 1.07 0.61 9.61
N ALA A 238 1.82 0.25 8.56
CA ALA A 238 2.22 1.18 7.51
C ALA A 238 1.58 0.87 6.15
N GLY A 239 1.23 1.94 5.45
CA GLY A 239 0.73 1.90 4.08
C GLY A 239 -0.71 1.41 4.02
N GLY A 240 -1.67 2.24 4.40
CA GLY A 240 -3.10 1.87 4.56
C GLY A 240 -3.77 1.21 3.35
N VAL A 241 -3.10 1.11 2.19
CA VAL A 241 -3.48 0.24 1.09
C VAL A 241 -2.51 -0.93 0.95
N PHE A 242 -1.20 -0.71 0.89
CA PHE A 242 -0.23 -1.79 0.76
C PHE A 242 1.10 -1.61 1.50
N TRP A 243 1.69 -2.75 1.88
CA TRP A 243 3.02 -2.87 2.49
C TRP A 243 3.90 -3.86 1.73
N LYS A 244 5.17 -3.50 1.54
CA LYS A 244 6.20 -4.39 0.97
C LYS A 244 7.57 -4.12 1.60
N ARG A 245 8.27 -5.15 2.09
CA ARG A 245 9.57 -5.00 2.80
C ARG A 245 10.83 -5.24 1.97
N LEU A 246 10.80 -6.01 0.88
CA LEU A 246 12.03 -6.49 0.20
C LEU A 246 11.98 -6.34 -1.34
N GLY A 247 13.00 -5.70 -1.93
CA GLY A 247 13.56 -5.98 -3.28
C GLY A 247 12.66 -5.96 -4.53
N ALA A 248 11.42 -5.49 -4.44
CA ALA A 248 10.45 -5.44 -5.54
C ALA A 248 10.45 -4.13 -6.33
N ASP A 249 10.20 -4.23 -7.63
CA ASP A 249 9.77 -3.09 -8.43
C ASP A 249 8.27 -2.86 -8.28
N MET A 250 7.86 -1.60 -8.38
CA MET A 250 6.48 -1.19 -8.25
C MET A 250 6.09 -0.24 -9.37
N TYR A 251 5.04 -0.61 -10.08
CA TYR A 251 4.49 0.16 -11.19
C TYR A 251 3.05 0.49 -10.84
N ILE A 252 2.74 1.78 -10.72
CA ILE A 252 1.41 2.33 -10.50
C ILE A 252 1.08 3.21 -11.69
N SER A 253 -0.02 2.90 -12.38
CA SER A 253 -0.46 3.65 -13.56
C SER A 253 -1.96 3.87 -13.57
N ASP A 254 -2.39 5.03 -14.02
CA ASP A 254 -3.80 5.34 -14.30
C ASP A 254 -4.73 5.01 -13.12
N SER A 255 -4.25 5.17 -11.88
CA SER A 255 -4.92 4.67 -10.68
C SER A 255 -5.28 5.79 -9.71
N LEU A 256 -6.34 5.56 -8.92
CA LEU A 256 -6.84 6.46 -7.90
C LEU A 256 -6.58 5.89 -6.49
N PHE A 257 -6.00 6.70 -5.62
CA PHE A 257 -5.88 6.45 -4.19
C PHE A 257 -6.53 7.62 -3.45
N ALA A 258 -7.73 7.42 -2.92
CA ALA A 258 -8.51 8.49 -2.28
C ALA A 258 -8.92 8.15 -0.85
N ASN A 259 -8.78 9.10 0.06
CA ASN A 259 -9.27 8.99 1.44
C ASN A 259 -8.76 7.75 2.21
N ASN A 260 -7.62 7.18 1.81
CA ASN A 260 -7.02 6.06 2.52
C ASN A 260 -6.27 6.58 3.74
N SER A 261 -6.24 5.78 4.82
CA SER A 261 -5.64 6.24 6.06
C SER A 261 -4.92 5.15 6.84
N ALA A 262 -3.76 5.49 7.40
CA ALA A 262 -3.00 4.61 8.28
C ALA A 262 -2.48 5.38 9.49
N SER A 263 -2.21 4.64 10.57
CA SER A 263 -1.55 5.22 11.73
C SER A 263 -0.08 5.51 11.45
N ARG A 264 0.79 4.53 11.23
CA ARG A 264 2.23 4.76 11.39
C ARG A 264 2.98 5.35 10.19
N MET A 265 2.93 4.73 9.01
CA MET A 265 3.78 5.17 7.91
C MET A 265 3.04 5.19 6.57
N GLY A 266 3.36 6.16 5.71
CA GLY A 266 3.04 6.10 4.30
C GLY A 266 1.56 5.94 3.98
N GLY A 267 0.61 6.62 4.61
CA GLY A 267 -0.87 6.55 4.48
C GLY A 267 -1.55 5.60 3.45
N VAL A 268 -1.06 5.50 2.22
CA VAL A 268 -1.40 4.53 1.17
C VAL A 268 -0.37 3.40 1.00
N ALA A 269 0.92 3.72 0.91
CA ALA A 269 1.99 2.81 0.52
C ALA A 269 3.21 2.88 1.45
N TYR A 270 3.73 1.72 1.85
CA TYR A 270 5.07 1.58 2.40
C TYR A 270 5.91 0.61 1.57
N THR A 271 7.11 1.04 1.18
CA THR A 271 8.06 0.18 0.48
C THR A 271 9.44 0.21 1.11
N GLY A 272 9.95 -0.97 1.45
CA GLY A 272 11.28 -1.21 1.99
C GLY A 272 12.31 -1.66 0.95
N SER A 273 13.58 -1.26 1.16
CA SER A 273 14.79 -1.70 0.43
C SER A 273 14.78 -1.46 -1.10
N ASN A 274 15.74 -2.05 -1.84
CA ASN A 274 15.89 -1.94 -3.30
C ASN A 274 14.55 -1.99 -4.07
N GLY A 275 14.46 -1.17 -5.11
CA GLY A 275 13.37 -1.23 -6.06
C GLY A 275 13.37 -0.06 -7.05
N HIS A 276 12.75 -0.29 -8.20
CA HIS A 276 12.31 0.74 -9.10
C HIS A 276 10.84 1.05 -8.83
N TRP A 277 10.51 2.31 -8.51
CA TRP A 277 9.14 2.76 -8.34
C TRP A 277 8.77 3.70 -9.47
N VAL A 278 7.68 3.37 -10.15
CA VAL A 278 7.15 4.14 -11.26
C VAL A 278 5.70 4.46 -10.96
N ILE A 279 5.38 5.75 -10.83
CA ILE A 279 4.02 6.25 -10.66
C ILE A 279 3.70 7.12 -11.87
N ARG A 280 2.67 6.77 -12.62
CA ARG A 280 2.27 7.48 -13.85
C ARG A 280 0.79 7.75 -13.86
N ASN A 281 0.38 8.93 -14.36
CA ASN A 281 -1.03 9.24 -14.59
C ASN A 281 -1.95 8.93 -13.40
N SER A 282 -1.44 9.04 -12.18
CA SER A 282 -2.15 8.54 -10.99
C SER A 282 -2.48 9.68 -10.04
N LEU A 283 -3.53 9.47 -9.25
CA LEU A 283 -4.12 10.49 -8.41
C LEU A 283 -4.16 10.03 -6.95
N PHE A 284 -3.54 10.80 -6.07
CA PHE A 284 -3.51 10.59 -4.63
C PHE A 284 -4.25 11.75 -3.96
N ILE A 285 -5.49 11.53 -3.50
CA ILE A 285 -6.35 12.58 -2.93
C ILE A 285 -6.66 12.30 -1.46
N SER A 286 -6.45 13.30 -0.60
CA SER A 286 -6.98 13.32 0.77
C SER A 286 -6.62 12.09 1.59
N ASN A 287 -5.50 11.46 1.30
CA ASN A 287 -5.02 10.34 2.09
C ASN A 287 -4.30 10.87 3.35
N HIS A 288 -4.25 10.05 4.40
CA HIS A 288 -3.83 10.51 5.72
C HIS A 288 -2.90 9.53 6.45
N ALA A 289 -1.72 10.00 6.87
CA ALA A 289 -0.84 9.32 7.82
C ALA A 289 -0.93 10.00 9.20
N ARG A 290 -1.46 9.28 10.22
CA ARG A 290 -1.90 9.88 11.50
C ARG A 290 -0.83 9.96 12.59
N SER A 291 0.17 9.09 12.59
CA SER A 291 1.07 8.90 13.74
C SER A 291 2.35 9.72 13.64
N TYR A 292 2.85 10.05 14.82
CA TYR A 292 4.05 10.83 15.06
C TYR A 292 5.27 9.95 15.39
N SER A 293 5.13 8.62 15.31
CA SER A 293 6.16 7.63 15.66
C SER A 293 6.69 6.82 14.47
N GLY A 294 6.61 7.35 13.24
CA GLY A 294 7.00 6.63 12.02
C GLY A 294 7.39 7.50 10.83
N SER A 295 7.78 6.83 9.74
CA SER A 295 8.14 7.42 8.44
C SER A 295 6.97 8.21 7.84
N GLY A 296 7.25 9.37 7.24
CA GLY A 296 6.23 10.34 6.82
C GLY A 296 5.39 9.92 5.60
N GLY A 297 4.55 10.86 5.16
CA GLY A 297 3.83 10.87 3.90
C GLY A 297 2.72 9.87 3.69
N VAL A 298 1.99 10.08 2.60
CA VAL A 298 0.96 9.17 2.09
C VAL A 298 1.58 8.09 1.22
N PHE A 299 2.71 8.38 0.58
CA PHE A 299 3.56 7.38 -0.05
C PHE A 299 4.92 7.43 0.64
N SER A 300 5.37 6.31 1.20
CA SER A 300 6.60 6.22 1.97
C SER A 300 7.57 5.21 1.36
N ILE A 301 8.78 5.68 1.07
CA ILE A 301 9.90 4.86 0.61
C ILE A 301 10.97 4.91 1.70
N ASP A 302 11.25 3.77 2.32
CA ASP A 302 12.23 3.68 3.40
C ASP A 302 13.25 2.59 3.08
N LEU A 303 14.46 3.00 2.72
CA LEU A 303 15.48 2.05 2.32
C LEU A 303 16.17 1.38 3.52
N GLY A 304 16.09 1.92 4.74
CA GLY A 304 16.61 1.28 5.97
C GLY A 304 18.11 0.93 6.04
N SER A 305 18.89 1.02 4.95
CA SER A 305 20.33 0.72 4.92
C SER A 305 21.07 1.47 3.80
N VAL A 306 22.37 1.66 4.00
CA VAL A 306 23.27 2.43 3.12
C VAL A 306 23.64 1.74 1.78
N ASN A 307 23.21 0.49 1.56
CA ASN A 307 23.58 -0.29 0.38
C ASN A 307 22.45 -0.47 -0.65
N TYR A 308 21.28 0.10 -0.41
CA TYR A 308 20.13 -0.09 -1.29
C TYR A 308 19.98 1.05 -2.30
N ARG A 309 19.78 0.70 -3.56
CA ARG A 309 19.49 1.62 -4.67
C ARG A 309 18.01 1.73 -4.95
N ALA A 310 17.60 2.95 -5.25
CA ALA A 310 16.23 3.35 -5.37
C ALA A 310 16.06 4.28 -6.56
N ASP A 311 15.27 3.87 -7.55
CA ASP A 311 14.90 4.72 -8.68
C ASP A 311 13.42 5.04 -8.58
N VAL A 312 13.10 6.31 -8.25
CA VAL A 312 11.72 6.80 -8.11
C VAL A 312 11.39 7.66 -9.31
N ASN A 313 10.40 7.27 -10.10
CA ASN A 313 9.94 8.02 -11.26
C ASN A 313 8.45 8.32 -11.12
N ILE A 314 8.12 9.58 -10.92
CA ILE A 314 6.75 10.08 -10.85
C ILE A 314 6.52 10.95 -12.07
N SER A 315 5.51 10.63 -12.87
CA SER A 315 5.17 11.43 -14.04
C SER A 315 3.68 11.62 -14.22
N ALA A 316 3.27 12.78 -14.72
CA ALA A 316 1.87 13.09 -15.05
C ALA A 316 0.88 12.78 -13.91
N SER A 317 1.31 12.88 -12.65
CA SER A 317 0.55 12.44 -11.48
C SER A 317 0.21 13.61 -10.58
N ALA A 318 -0.84 13.46 -9.76
CA ALA A 318 -1.30 14.51 -8.87
C ALA A 318 -1.46 14.02 -7.43
N PHE A 319 -0.92 14.78 -6.49
CA PHE A 319 -1.02 14.57 -5.05
C PHE A 319 -1.74 15.77 -4.44
N ARG A 320 -3.00 15.58 -4.01
CA ARG A 320 -3.87 16.67 -3.57
C ARG A 320 -4.41 16.47 -2.17
N GLY A 321 -4.26 17.47 -1.30
CA GLY A 321 -4.85 17.45 0.03
C GLY A 321 -4.36 16.31 0.92
N ASN A 322 -3.21 15.69 0.61
CA ASN A 322 -2.66 14.60 1.40
C ASN A 322 -2.04 15.16 2.68
N THR A 323 -2.16 14.40 3.77
CA THR A 323 -1.75 14.88 5.08
C THR A 323 -0.92 13.86 5.84
N ALA A 324 0.17 14.31 6.46
CA ALA A 324 1.02 13.48 7.30
C ALA A 324 1.32 14.18 8.63
N ALA A 325 1.32 13.41 9.72
CA ALA A 325 1.58 13.92 11.06
C ALA A 325 3.02 14.41 11.31
N ILE A 326 3.98 14.11 10.43
CA ILE A 326 5.36 14.57 10.60
C ILE A 326 5.98 15.10 9.31
N LYS A 327 6.21 14.23 8.32
CA LYS A 327 7.10 14.54 7.19
C LYS A 327 6.38 14.26 5.89
N GLY A 328 6.56 15.11 4.88
CA GLY A 328 6.25 14.78 3.48
C GLY A 328 4.77 14.54 3.23
N GLY A 329 3.89 15.53 3.38
CA GLY A 329 2.42 15.31 3.42
C GLY A 329 1.86 14.45 2.29
N ALA A 330 2.47 14.52 1.10
CA ALA A 330 2.25 13.57 0.01
C ALA A 330 3.29 12.44 0.01
N LEU A 331 4.57 12.78 -0.10
CA LEU A 331 5.67 11.84 -0.34
C LEU A 331 6.75 11.98 0.72
N PHE A 332 7.14 10.85 1.30
CA PHE A 332 8.29 10.73 2.18
C PHE A 332 9.28 9.74 1.58
N VAL A 333 10.54 10.14 1.49
CA VAL A 333 11.63 9.27 1.02
C VAL A 333 12.79 9.32 1.99
N LEU A 334 13.15 8.17 2.53
CA LEU A 334 14.34 7.95 3.34
C LEU A 334 15.27 7.03 2.56
N ALA A 335 16.40 7.58 2.10
CA ALA A 335 17.32 6.87 1.22
C ALA A 335 18.79 7.07 1.56
N SER A 336 19.64 6.16 1.09
CA SER A 336 21.09 6.28 1.28
C SER A 336 21.72 7.29 0.31
N PRO A 337 22.71 8.08 0.78
CA PRO A 337 23.47 9.09 0.03
C PRO A 337 23.89 8.82 -1.42
N SER A 338 24.08 7.58 -1.81
CA SER A 338 24.71 7.22 -3.09
C SER A 338 23.73 6.58 -4.08
N ALA A 339 22.45 6.50 -3.71
CA ALA A 339 21.62 5.40 -4.14
C ALA A 339 20.21 5.78 -4.60
N LEU A 340 19.73 6.99 -4.29
CA LEU A 340 18.44 7.48 -4.78
C LEU A 340 18.61 8.33 -6.06
N VAL A 341 17.82 7.99 -7.08
CA VAL A 341 17.52 8.89 -8.19
C VAL A 341 16.02 9.08 -8.23
N MET A 342 15.57 10.30 -7.93
CA MET A 342 14.17 10.68 -7.99
C MET A 342 13.94 11.60 -9.17
N ARG A 343 12.96 11.25 -10.01
CA ARG A 343 12.49 12.10 -11.11
C ARG A 343 11.01 12.36 -10.92
N ILE A 344 10.64 13.63 -10.96
CA ILE A 344 9.26 14.11 -10.90
C ILE A 344 9.02 14.97 -12.13
N GLU A 345 8.14 14.54 -13.02
CA GLU A 345 7.88 15.22 -14.29
C GLU A 345 6.38 15.46 -14.51
N GLY A 346 5.99 16.62 -15.04
CA GLY A 346 4.61 16.85 -15.46
C GLY A 346 3.56 16.70 -14.35
N SER A 347 3.95 16.84 -13.08
CA SER A 347 3.15 16.43 -11.93
C SER A 347 2.64 17.61 -11.10
N ALA A 348 1.67 17.38 -10.22
CA ALA A 348 1.09 18.42 -9.37
C ALA A 348 1.03 17.98 -7.89
N PHE A 349 1.46 18.86 -7.00
CA PHE A 349 1.37 18.72 -5.55
C PHE A 349 0.58 19.90 -4.99
N ASP A 350 -0.70 19.68 -4.71
CA ASP A 350 -1.64 20.74 -4.35
C ASP A 350 -2.19 20.56 -2.93
N GLY A 351 -1.98 21.53 -2.04
CA GLY A 351 -2.64 21.54 -0.73
C GLY A 351 -2.23 20.42 0.21
N ASN A 352 -1.03 19.84 0.05
CA ASN A 352 -0.55 18.79 0.94
C ASN A 352 0.01 19.39 2.24
N ILE A 353 -0.20 18.70 3.36
CA ILE A 353 0.14 19.21 4.69
C ILE A 353 1.00 18.19 5.46
N ALA A 354 2.13 18.64 5.98
CA ALA A 354 2.94 17.89 6.92
C ALA A 354 3.04 18.67 8.24
N ALA A 355 2.73 18.04 9.36
CA ALA A 355 2.81 18.72 10.66
C ALA A 355 4.24 18.85 11.22
N GLY A 356 5.27 18.72 10.38
CA GLY A 356 6.68 18.85 10.77
C GLY A 356 7.59 19.35 9.64
N ALA A 357 7.63 18.72 8.46
CA ALA A 357 8.51 19.20 7.38
C ALA A 357 8.08 18.70 6.01
N GLY A 358 8.32 19.49 4.96
CA GLY A 358 8.04 19.08 3.59
C GLY A 358 6.55 18.89 3.37
N GLY A 359 5.77 19.98 3.29
CA GLY A 359 4.31 19.88 3.24
C GLY A 359 3.79 18.99 2.11
N ALA A 360 4.51 18.94 0.97
CA ALA A 360 4.31 17.92 -0.06
C ALA A 360 5.36 16.80 0.02
N LEU A 361 6.64 17.16 -0.12
CA LEU A 361 7.74 16.23 -0.28
C LEU A 361 8.75 16.41 0.85
N TYR A 362 9.07 15.31 1.51
CA TYR A 362 10.20 15.23 2.42
C TYR A 362 11.18 14.17 1.96
N THR A 363 12.46 14.52 1.90
CA THR A 363 13.53 13.56 1.66
C THR A 363 14.59 13.62 2.75
N TRP A 364 15.09 12.45 3.17
CA TRP A 364 16.19 12.30 4.13
C TRP A 364 17.31 11.46 3.54
N GLN A 365 18.53 12.03 3.53
CA GLN A 365 19.77 11.42 3.04
C GLN A 365 19.78 11.13 1.51
N TRP A 366 20.98 11.23 0.93
CA TRP A 366 21.18 11.86 -0.39
C TRP A 366 20.67 11.04 -1.60
N GLY A 367 20.15 11.76 -2.59
CA GLY A 367 19.89 11.29 -3.95
C GLY A 367 19.90 12.45 -4.95
N HIS A 368 19.88 12.15 -6.24
CA HIS A 368 19.65 13.14 -7.29
C HIS A 368 18.15 13.34 -7.47
N ILE A 369 17.63 14.54 -7.22
CA ILE A 369 16.21 14.86 -7.43
C ILE A 369 16.10 15.79 -8.63
N ASP A 370 15.49 15.28 -9.70
CA ASP A 370 15.15 16.06 -10.88
C ASP A 370 13.65 16.34 -10.88
N ILE A 371 13.29 17.61 -10.81
CA ILE A 371 11.90 18.06 -10.88
C ILE A 371 11.74 18.85 -12.17
N SER A 372 10.80 18.46 -13.02
CA SER A 372 10.51 19.23 -14.21
C SER A 372 9.03 19.33 -14.53
N ASP A 373 8.63 20.44 -15.13
CA ASP A 373 7.26 20.66 -15.61
C ASP A 373 6.20 20.37 -14.52
N THR A 374 6.52 20.71 -13.26
CA THR A 374 5.78 20.27 -12.06
C THR A 374 5.34 21.46 -11.20
N SER A 375 4.12 21.43 -10.67
CA SER A 375 3.59 22.47 -9.79
C SER A 375 3.51 22.04 -8.32
N PHE A 376 3.93 22.93 -7.42
CA PHE A 376 3.69 22.84 -5.98
C PHE A 376 2.85 24.05 -5.57
N SER A 377 1.58 23.82 -5.21
CA SER A 377 0.67 24.90 -4.81
C SER A 377 0.02 24.65 -3.46
N GLY A 378 -0.01 25.67 -2.58
CA GLY A 378 -0.79 25.59 -1.34
C GLY A 378 -0.30 24.57 -0.31
N ASN A 379 0.92 24.03 -0.47
CA ASN A 379 1.44 23.02 0.45
C ASN A 379 1.94 23.66 1.74
N GLN A 380 1.78 22.97 2.87
CA GLN A 380 2.02 23.53 4.19
C GLN A 380 2.87 22.61 5.07
N ALA A 381 3.94 23.15 5.63
CA ALA A 381 4.70 22.53 6.72
C ALA A 381 4.40 23.30 8.02
N THR A 382 3.74 22.66 8.98
CA THR A 382 3.41 23.28 10.27
C THR A 382 4.37 22.85 11.36
N LEU A 383 4.41 23.59 12.47
CA LEU A 383 5.10 23.14 13.67
C LEU A 383 4.38 21.92 14.24
N VAL A 384 5.16 20.93 14.68
CA VAL A 384 4.58 19.81 15.40
C VAL A 384 4.12 20.32 16.76
N ASN A 385 2.81 20.52 16.93
CA ASN A 385 2.24 21.03 18.17
C ASN A 385 1.38 19.94 18.80
N GLN A 386 1.88 19.32 19.87
CA GLN A 386 1.18 18.26 20.59
C GLN A 386 1.04 18.60 22.07
N PRO A 387 -0.18 18.79 22.57
CA PRO A 387 -0.43 18.74 24.00
C PRO A 387 -0.27 17.29 24.50
N GLY A 388 0.78 17.02 25.28
CA GLY A 388 0.89 15.78 26.06
C GLY A 388 1.63 14.60 25.43
N VAL A 389 2.29 14.77 24.27
CA VAL A 389 3.21 13.77 23.71
C VAL A 389 4.62 14.35 23.71
N ASP A 390 5.53 13.68 24.43
CA ASP A 390 6.96 14.00 24.44
C ASP A 390 7.55 13.53 23.10
N LEU A 391 7.41 14.39 22.09
CA LEU A 391 8.05 14.16 20.80
C LEU A 391 9.54 14.42 20.99
N ASP A 392 10.36 13.41 20.71
CA ASP A 392 11.79 13.62 20.59
C ASP A 392 12.07 14.50 19.36
N LEU A 393 12.03 15.82 19.57
CA LEU A 393 12.27 16.84 18.55
C LEU A 393 13.71 16.79 18.02
N SER A 394 14.60 15.97 18.60
CA SER A 394 15.92 15.72 18.02
C SER A 394 15.86 15.02 16.65
N TYR A 395 14.75 14.33 16.33
CA TYR A 395 14.54 13.64 15.05
C TYR A 395 13.90 14.50 13.94
N ILE A 396 13.56 15.75 14.22
CA ILE A 396 13.03 16.70 13.23
C ILE A 396 13.80 18.03 13.37
N PRO A 397 15.10 18.05 13.01
CA PRO A 397 15.79 19.31 12.84
C PRO A 397 14.97 20.19 11.87
N HIS A 398 14.69 21.43 12.29
CA HIS A 398 13.88 22.38 11.52
C HIS A 398 12.40 21.98 11.27
N SER A 399 11.71 21.53 12.33
CA SER A 399 10.24 21.48 12.36
C SER A 399 9.60 22.77 11.81
N GLY A 400 8.50 22.62 11.09
CA GLY A 400 7.84 23.63 10.26
C GLY A 400 8.55 23.94 8.94
N GLY A 401 9.62 23.24 8.55
CA GLY A 401 10.45 23.61 7.41
C GLY A 401 9.93 23.15 6.03
N GLY A 402 10.14 23.96 5.00
CA GLY A 402 9.91 23.60 3.60
C GLY A 402 8.44 23.32 3.27
N GLY A 403 7.63 24.37 3.06
CA GLY A 403 6.19 24.26 2.89
C GLY A 403 5.75 23.35 1.75
N ALA A 404 6.51 23.30 0.66
CA ALA A 404 6.37 22.26 -0.37
C ALA A 404 7.42 21.16 -0.20
N ILE A 405 8.70 21.53 -0.24
CA ILE A 405 9.80 20.56 -0.28
C ILE A 405 10.73 20.82 0.90
N TYR A 406 11.00 19.76 1.66
CA TYR A 406 12.14 19.71 2.56
C TYR A 406 13.07 18.61 2.05
N ALA A 407 14.32 18.95 1.73
CA ALA A 407 15.34 17.95 1.47
C ALA A 407 16.47 18.07 2.48
N ASP A 408 16.57 17.05 3.34
CA ASP A 408 17.64 16.91 4.31
C ASP A 408 18.82 16.19 3.69
N ASN A 409 19.99 16.81 3.74
CA ASN A 409 21.22 16.25 3.24
C ASN A 409 21.03 15.84 1.75
N ALA A 410 20.85 16.79 0.83
CA ALA A 410 20.69 16.48 -0.60
C ALA A 410 21.99 16.71 -1.38
N PHE A 411 22.35 15.78 -2.28
CA PHE A 411 23.56 15.91 -3.12
C PHE A 411 23.33 16.82 -4.33
N ALA A 412 22.17 16.75 -4.98
CA ALA A 412 21.82 17.63 -6.09
C ALA A 412 20.31 17.68 -6.29
N ILE A 413 19.78 18.89 -6.46
CA ILE A 413 18.38 19.11 -6.80
C ILE A 413 18.32 20.00 -8.03
N SER A 414 17.73 19.49 -9.10
CA SER A 414 17.51 20.22 -10.33
C SER A 414 16.02 20.52 -10.48
N THR A 415 15.71 21.74 -10.87
CA THR A 415 14.35 22.14 -11.20
C THR A 415 14.33 22.79 -12.58
N ARG A 416 13.41 22.33 -13.44
CA ARG A 416 13.19 22.88 -14.78
C ARG A 416 11.70 23.14 -15.01
N ASN A 417 11.30 24.38 -15.23
CA ASN A 417 9.89 24.73 -15.39
C ASN A 417 9.00 24.25 -14.23
N ALA A 418 9.51 24.38 -13.00
CA ALA A 418 8.75 24.07 -11.79
C ALA A 418 8.13 25.35 -11.20
N THR A 419 6.89 25.28 -10.71
CA THR A 419 6.20 26.44 -10.14
C THR A 419 5.89 26.24 -8.67
N PHE A 420 6.16 27.25 -7.83
CA PHE A 420 5.87 27.22 -6.39
C PHE A 420 4.96 28.39 -6.03
N VAL A 421 3.69 28.09 -5.72
CA VAL A 421 2.65 29.10 -5.48
C VAL A 421 2.00 28.90 -4.12
N ALA A 422 2.07 29.92 -3.26
CA ALA A 422 1.37 29.93 -1.96
C ALA A 422 1.69 28.72 -1.05
N ASN A 423 2.94 28.23 -1.09
CA ASN A 423 3.40 27.22 -0.14
C ASN A 423 3.89 27.91 1.15
N GLU A 424 3.58 27.32 2.30
CA GLU A 424 3.81 27.93 3.61
C GLU A 424 4.61 27.01 4.52
N ALA A 425 5.64 27.56 5.14
CA ALA A 425 6.41 26.93 6.20
C ALA A 425 6.24 27.77 7.46
N GLN A 426 5.76 27.19 8.55
CA GLN A 426 5.75 27.87 9.86
C GLN A 426 7.17 28.01 10.44
N GLY A 427 8.10 27.17 9.97
CA GLY A 427 9.53 27.24 10.25
C GLY A 427 10.29 27.90 9.10
N PHE A 428 11.35 27.24 8.63
CA PHE A 428 12.27 27.80 7.62
C PHE A 428 11.89 27.43 6.18
N GLY A 429 12.36 28.22 5.22
CA GLY A 429 12.36 27.87 3.79
C GLY A 429 11.11 28.22 2.98
N GLY A 430 10.04 28.74 3.60
CA GLY A 430 8.83 29.14 2.86
C GLY A 430 8.26 28.00 2.01
N ALA A 431 8.55 27.97 0.71
CA ALA A 431 8.23 26.85 -0.16
C ALA A 431 9.25 25.69 -0.12
N VAL A 432 10.55 25.97 0.00
CA VAL A 432 11.60 24.97 -0.17
C VAL A 432 12.69 25.17 0.88
N LEU A 433 13.02 24.11 1.62
CA LEU A 433 14.12 24.10 2.58
C LEU A 433 15.13 23.01 2.22
N PHE A 434 16.41 23.40 2.24
CA PHE A 434 17.55 22.52 2.04
C PHE A 434 18.50 22.63 3.23
N THR A 435 18.94 21.49 3.73
CA THR A 435 19.91 21.41 4.82
C THR A 435 21.10 20.55 4.41
N THR A 436 22.29 21.01 4.77
CA THR A 436 23.56 20.33 4.58
C THR A 436 24.24 20.31 5.95
N ASP A 437 24.21 19.15 6.63
CA ASP A 437 25.19 18.71 7.64
C ASP A 437 24.57 17.75 8.68
N ASP A 438 25.30 16.66 8.92
CA ASP A 438 25.26 15.85 10.13
C ASP A 438 25.97 16.61 11.26
N GLU A 439 25.35 17.62 11.89
CA GLU A 439 25.84 18.13 13.18
C GLU A 439 24.78 18.05 14.27
N TRP A 440 24.76 16.88 14.92
CA TRP A 440 24.06 16.57 16.17
C TRP A 440 24.50 17.46 17.37
N ASN A 441 25.25 18.56 17.22
CA ASN A 441 25.78 19.30 18.37
C ASN A 441 25.79 20.82 18.24
N ARG A 442 24.85 21.43 18.99
CA ARG A 442 24.98 22.67 19.79
C ARG A 442 25.44 23.96 19.09
N ASN A 443 24.56 24.95 19.18
CA ASN A 443 24.87 26.38 19.25
C ASN A 443 25.58 26.99 18.03
N GLY A 444 24.81 27.30 16.99
CA GLY A 444 25.28 28.26 15.99
C GLY A 444 24.53 28.12 14.69
N VAL A 445 23.88 29.20 14.27
CA VAL A 445 23.51 29.38 12.87
C VAL A 445 24.80 29.34 12.05
N HIS A 446 25.04 28.23 11.36
CA HIS A 446 26.05 28.16 10.30
C HIS A 446 25.32 27.99 8.98
N ALA A 447 25.09 29.14 8.34
CA ALA A 447 24.89 29.17 6.91
C ALA A 447 26.26 28.88 6.26
N TRP A 448 26.30 27.78 5.49
CA TRP A 448 27.27 27.46 4.45
C TRP A 448 28.71 27.15 4.91
N ASP A 449 29.14 25.91 4.67
CA ASP A 449 30.53 25.59 4.30
C ASP A 449 30.55 25.10 2.84
N GLU A 450 31.46 25.66 2.06
CA GLU A 450 31.55 25.52 0.61
C GLU A 450 32.09 24.14 0.23
N ALA A 451 31.21 23.15 0.02
CA ALA A 451 31.31 22.10 -1.02
C ALA A 451 30.36 20.92 -0.72
N ARG A 452 29.35 20.71 -1.59
CA ARG A 452 28.95 19.38 -2.17
C ARG A 452 27.59 19.35 -2.88
N GLY A 453 26.71 20.37 -2.71
CA GLY A 453 25.40 20.41 -3.38
C GLY A 453 25.30 21.42 -4.52
N ILE A 454 24.72 21.03 -5.66
CA ILE A 454 24.40 21.95 -6.78
C ILE A 454 22.87 22.10 -6.87
N ILE A 455 22.39 23.35 -6.85
CA ILE A 455 20.99 23.71 -7.13
C ILE A 455 20.95 24.37 -8.50
N HIS A 456 20.24 23.76 -9.46
CA HIS A 456 19.96 24.39 -10.74
C HIS A 456 18.46 24.71 -10.84
N ILE A 457 18.13 25.99 -10.89
CA ILE A 457 16.75 26.47 -11.14
C ILE A 457 16.73 27.08 -12.54
N THR A 458 16.05 26.41 -13.48
CA THR A 458 15.95 26.87 -14.87
C THR A 458 14.48 27.02 -15.28
N GLY A 459 13.99 28.26 -15.29
CA GLY A 459 12.59 28.56 -15.58
C GLY A 459 11.63 28.14 -14.45
N GLY A 460 10.71 29.05 -14.08
CA GLY A 460 9.76 28.88 -12.98
C GLY A 460 9.37 30.20 -12.35
N SER A 461 8.32 30.20 -11.52
CA SER A 461 7.88 31.38 -10.75
C SER A 461 7.69 31.02 -9.28
N VAL A 462 8.22 31.86 -8.39
CA VAL A 462 7.97 31.80 -6.94
C VAL A 462 7.16 33.03 -6.56
N SER A 463 5.91 32.85 -6.14
CA SER A 463 5.07 33.94 -5.62
C SER A 463 5.03 33.88 -4.10
N HIS A 464 5.55 34.90 -3.42
CA HIS A 464 5.59 35.00 -1.96
C HIS A 464 4.39 35.80 -1.43
N ASN A 465 3.76 35.34 -0.35
CA ASN A 465 2.80 36.14 0.42
C ASN A 465 3.48 36.57 1.73
N ALA A 466 4.03 37.79 1.73
CA ALA A 466 4.97 38.28 2.73
C ALA A 466 4.29 38.84 4.00
N ALA A 467 3.58 38.01 4.76
CA ALA A 467 2.93 38.48 5.98
C ALA A 467 3.69 38.17 7.28
N GLU A 468 4.30 37.00 7.51
CA GLU A 468 4.84 36.68 8.86
C GLU A 468 6.14 35.82 8.95
N SER A 469 6.88 35.57 7.85
CA SER A 469 8.14 34.81 7.94
C SER A 469 9.30 35.70 8.40
N ARG A 470 9.57 35.76 9.71
CA ARG A 470 10.87 36.22 10.24
C ARG A 470 11.90 35.12 9.95
N TRP A 471 13.12 35.51 9.58
CA TRP A 471 14.29 34.68 9.21
C TRP A 471 14.38 34.32 7.72
N TYR A 472 15.09 35.16 6.96
CA TYR A 472 15.38 34.99 5.54
C TYR A 472 16.54 34.01 5.32
N SER A 473 16.38 33.01 4.44
CA SER A 473 17.51 32.39 3.73
C SER A 473 17.45 32.80 2.26
N PHE A 474 18.50 33.49 1.80
CA PHE A 474 18.75 33.67 0.37
C PHE A 474 19.59 32.46 -0.07
N ALA A 475 18.98 31.54 -0.83
CA ALA A 475 19.76 30.66 -1.69
C ALA A 475 20.40 31.53 -2.78
N THR A 476 21.67 31.32 -3.11
CA THR A 476 22.28 31.90 -4.30
C THR A 476 21.50 31.42 -5.52
N LEU A 477 20.66 32.31 -6.02
CA LEU A 477 19.87 32.16 -7.21
C LEU A 477 20.79 32.51 -8.39
N ASP A 478 21.44 31.53 -9.01
CA ASP A 478 22.08 31.74 -10.31
C ASP A 478 20.99 31.88 -11.38
N LEU A 479 20.39 33.06 -11.38
CA LEU A 479 19.37 33.48 -12.32
C LEU A 479 20.07 33.86 -13.64
N PHE A 480 20.26 32.89 -14.54
CA PHE A 480 20.56 33.22 -15.93
C PHE A 480 19.30 33.82 -16.58
N LEU A 481 19.06 35.11 -16.33
CA LEU A 481 18.20 35.96 -17.14
C LEU A 481 18.84 36.08 -18.53
N LEU A 482 18.47 35.20 -19.46
CA LEU A 482 18.50 35.54 -20.88
C LEU A 482 17.41 36.59 -21.11
N SER A 483 17.77 37.85 -20.82
CA SER A 483 16.96 39.01 -21.14
C SER A 483 16.85 39.14 -22.67
N SER A 484 15.69 38.83 -23.23
CA SER A 484 15.26 39.46 -24.47
C SER A 484 14.69 40.83 -24.10
N LEU A 485 15.56 41.84 -24.06
CA LEU A 485 15.14 43.24 -24.10
C LEU A 485 14.26 43.46 -25.35
N SER A 486 13.01 43.83 -25.16
CA SER A 486 12.30 44.68 -26.12
C SER A 486 11.83 45.94 -25.38
N LEU A 487 12.69 46.96 -25.37
CA LEU A 487 12.21 48.34 -25.18
C LEU A 487 11.54 48.78 -26.49
N SER A 488 10.29 49.23 -26.40
CA SER A 488 9.73 50.19 -27.36
C SER A 488 9.54 51.52 -26.63
N LEU A 489 10.13 52.57 -27.20
CA LEU A 489 10.03 53.98 -26.80
C LEU A 489 8.58 54.49 -26.75
#